data_AF-A0A8J6N3J5-F1
#
_entry.id   AF-A0A8J6N3J5-F1
#
_cell.length_a   1.000
_cell.length_b   1.000
_cell.length_c   1.000
_cell.angle_alpha   90.00
_cell.angle_beta   90.00
_cell.angle_gamma   90.00
#
_symmetry.space_group_name_H-M   'P 1'
#
loop_
_entity.id
_entity.type
_entity.pdbx_description
1 polymer ?
#
loop_
_entity_poly.entity_id
_entity_poly.type
_entity_poly.pdbx_seq_one_letter_code
_entity_poly.pdbx_strand_id
1 'polypeptide(L)' 'MVHQTSLHDLVQMDSPEAVLDEVLIVLRLISPDYHVDPVTDAFMTMVDLYEGRYPGYQACNVEYHDL' A
#
# COMPACT_ATOMS: atom_id res chain seq x y z
N MET A 1 20.01 -17.69 19.87
CA MET A 1 18.81 -16.87 20.09
C MET A 1 18.02 -16.87 18.81
N VAL A 2 16.78 -17.37 18.82
CA VAL A 2 15.88 -17.21 17.67
C VAL A 2 15.36 -15.78 17.75
N HIS A 3 15.64 -14.98 16.73
CA HIS A 3 15.04 -13.66 16.61
C HIS A 3 13.54 -13.88 16.33
N GLN A 4 12.67 -13.37 17.20
CA GLN A 4 11.24 -13.35 16.88
C GLN A 4 11.02 -12.26 15.84
N THR A 5 10.94 -12.65 14.58
CA THR A 5 10.59 -11.75 13.48
C THR A 5 9.11 -11.39 13.58
N SER A 6 8.79 -10.10 13.66
CA SER A 6 7.43 -9.59 13.50
C SER A 6 7.06 -9.58 12.02
N LEU A 7 5.78 -9.75 11.70
CA LEU A 7 5.30 -9.58 10.31
C LEU A 7 5.60 -8.17 9.77
N HIS A 8 5.61 -7.17 10.64
CA HIS A 8 5.98 -5.79 10.29
C HIS A 8 7.46 -5.64 9.90
N ASP A 9 8.33 -6.57 10.29
CA ASP A 9 9.75 -6.54 9.92
C ASP A 9 9.99 -7.11 8.52
N LEU A 10 8.98 -7.76 7.92
CA LEU A 10 9.05 -8.39 6.60
C LEU A 10 8.60 -7.48 5.46
N VAL A 11 7.88 -6.41 5.80
CA VAL A 11 7.33 -5.46 4.83
C VAL A 11 7.97 -4.10 5.07
N GLN A 12 8.38 -3.44 3.99
CA GLN A 12 8.89 -2.08 4.06
C GLN A 12 7.74 -1.09 4.29
N MET A 13 7.31 -0.96 5.55
CA MET A 13 6.12 -0.19 5.95
C MET A 13 6.26 1.33 5.77
N ASP A 14 7.47 1.84 5.54
CA ASP A 14 7.77 3.26 5.31
C ASP A 14 7.68 3.67 3.83
N SER A 15 7.42 2.73 2.91
CA SER A 15 7.15 3.01 1.50
C SER A 15 5.80 2.42 1.10
N PRO A 16 4.79 3.27 0.84
CA PRO A 16 3.49 2.84 0.31
C PRO A 16 3.62 1.98 -0.94
N GLU A 17 4.56 2.31 -1.84
CA GLU A 17 4.83 1.57 -3.07
C GLU A 17 5.38 0.17 -2.78
N ALA A 18 6.34 0.05 -1.85
CA ALA A 18 6.88 -1.24 -1.45
C ALA A 18 5.80 -2.13 -0.79
N VAL A 19 4.87 -1.52 -0.05
CA VAL A 19 3.70 -2.22 0.50
C VAL A 19 2.79 -2.72 -0.63
N LEU A 20 2.49 -1.88 -1.64
CA LEU A 20 1.69 -2.29 -2.79
C LEU A 20 2.35 -3.46 -3.53
N ASP A 21 3.64 -3.36 -3.83
CA ASP A 21 4.39 -4.41 -4.54
C ASP A 21 4.30 -5.76 -3.83
N GLU A 22 4.46 -5.79 -2.51
CA GLU A 22 4.32 -7.01 -1.71
C GLU A 22 2.89 -7.58 -1.77
N VAL A 23 1.86 -6.71 -1.68
CA VAL A 23 0.46 -7.13 -1.85
C VAL A 23 0.23 -7.79 -3.20
N LEU A 24 0.76 -7.20 -4.28
CA LEU A 24 0.61 -7.75 -5.63
C LEU A 24 1.32 -9.10 -5.80
N ILE A 25 2.50 -9.26 -5.18
CA ILE A 25 3.23 -10.54 -5.15
C ILE A 25 2.39 -11.60 -4.42
N VAL A 26 1.91 -11.29 -3.21
CA VAL A 26 1.11 -12.21 -2.39
C VAL A 26 -0.16 -12.66 -3.12
N LEU A 27 -0.87 -11.73 -3.78
CA LEU A 27 -2.08 -12.06 -4.54
C LEU A 27 -1.79 -13.04 -5.69
N ARG A 28 -0.68 -12.85 -6.42
CA ARG A 28 -0.25 -13.76 -7.49
C ARG A 28 0.21 -15.12 -6.96
N LEU A 29 0.77 -15.18 -5.76
CA LEU A 29 1.11 -16.45 -5.10
C LEU A 29 -0.14 -17.23 -4.68
N ILE A 30 -1.19 -16.54 -4.25
CA ILE A 30 -2.48 -17.15 -3.88
C ILE A 30 -3.24 -17.63 -5.12
N SER A 31 -3.27 -16.80 -6.17
CA SER A 31 -3.94 -17.10 -7.43
C SER A 31 -3.12 -16.47 -8.58
N PRO A 32 -2.39 -17.28 -9.37
CA PRO A 32 -1.52 -16.76 -10.43
C PRO A 32 -2.23 -15.90 -11.48
N ASP A 33 -3.51 -16.15 -11.72
CA ASP A 33 -4.35 -15.44 -12.68
C ASP A 33 -5.17 -14.30 -12.03
N TYR A 34 -4.85 -13.91 -10.79
CA TYR A 34 -5.55 -12.83 -10.11
C TYR A 34 -5.41 -11.51 -10.87
N HIS A 35 -6.55 -10.89 -11.19
CA HIS A 35 -6.59 -9.55 -11.77
C HIS A 35 -6.28 -8.51 -10.70
N VAL A 36 -5.07 -7.97 -10.73
CA VAL A 36 -4.57 -7.02 -9.72
C VAL A 36 -5.07 -5.58 -9.91
N ASP A 37 -5.57 -5.23 -11.10
CA ASP A 37 -5.98 -3.86 -11.45
C ASP A 37 -6.92 -3.21 -10.43
N PRO A 38 -7.96 -3.89 -9.89
CA PRO A 38 -8.84 -3.29 -8.89
C PRO A 38 -8.12 -2.92 -7.58
N VAL A 39 -7.07 -3.65 -7.21
CA VAL A 39 -6.27 -3.35 -6.02
C VAL A 39 -5.35 -2.17 -6.29
N THR A 40 -4.70 -2.13 -7.45
CA THR A 40 -3.87 -1.01 -7.87
C THR A 40 -4.68 0.28 -8.01
N ASP A 41 -5.87 0.21 -8.62
CA ASP A 41 -6.76 1.36 -8.79
C ASP A 41 -7.25 1.91 -7.44
N ALA A 42 -7.61 1.02 -6.51
CA ALA A 42 -7.98 1.42 -5.15
C ALA A 42 -6.81 2.08 -4.41
N PHE A 43 -5.60 1.52 -4.53
CA PHE A 43 -4.40 2.11 -3.94
C PHE A 43 -4.14 3.51 -4.50
N MET A 44 -4.15 3.68 -5.82
CA MET A 44 -3.92 4.99 -6.46
C MET A 44 -5.00 6.00 -6.08
N THR A 45 -6.25 5.56 -5.95
CA THR A 45 -7.35 6.42 -5.46
C THR A 45 -7.07 6.92 -4.04
N MET A 46 -6.56 6.05 -3.16
CA MET A 46 -6.17 6.45 -1.81
C MET A 46 -4.99 7.43 -1.84
N VAL A 47 -3.98 7.16 -2.67
CA VAL A 47 -2.82 8.07 -2.83
C VAL A 47 -3.28 9.47 -3.28
N ASP A 48 -4.12 9.55 -4.31
CA ASP A 48 -4.70 10.81 -4.77
C ASP A 48 -5.55 11.49 -3.69
N LEU A 49 -6.25 10.72 -2.86
CA LEU A 49 -7.03 11.26 -1.75
C LEU A 49 -6.14 11.91 -0.69
N TYR A 50 -5.09 11.21 -0.25
CA TYR A 50 -4.16 11.69 0.77
C TYR A 50 -3.36 12.90 0.29
N GLU A 51 -2.96 12.93 -0.98
CA GLU A 51 -2.25 14.07 -1.58
C GLU A 51 -3.19 15.20 -2.03
N GLY A 52 -4.51 15.05 -1.83
CA GLY A 52 -5.50 16.07 -2.20
C GLY A 52 -5.67 16.27 -3.70
N ARG A 53 -5.25 15.30 -4.51
CA ARG A 53 -5.49 15.28 -5.97
C ARG A 53 -6.84 14.68 -6.34
N TYR A 54 -7.45 13.92 -5.44
CA TYR A 54 -8.77 13.35 -5.69
C TYR A 54 -9.86 14.44 -5.70
N PRO A 55 -10.77 14.46 -6.70
CA PRO A 55 -11.72 15.55 -6.89
C PRO A 55 -12.57 15.85 -5.65
N GLY A 56 -12.51 17.11 -5.18
CA GLY A 56 -13.29 17.59 -4.04
C GLY A 56 -12.62 17.41 -2.67
N TYR A 57 -11.39 16.90 -2.62
CA TYR A 57 -10.62 16.71 -1.39
C TYR A 57 -9.39 17.61 -1.35
N GLN A 58 -8.82 17.77 -0.16
CA GLN A 58 -7.57 18.50 0.09
C GLN A 58 -6.55 17.53 0.69
N ALA A 59 -5.27 17.86 0.57
CA ALA A 59 -4.21 17.03 1.12
C ALA A 59 -4.39 16.84 2.62
N CYS A 60 -4.14 15.63 3.10
CA CYS A 60 -4.08 15.34 4.52
C CYS A 60 -2.99 16.20 5.16
N ASN A 61 -3.27 16.76 6.34
CA ASN A 61 -2.37 17.66 7.05
C ASN A 61 -1.97 17.10 8.43
N VAL A 62 -2.15 15.79 8.63
CA VAL A 62 -1.82 15.06 9.84
C VAL A 62 -0.52 14.30 9.61
N GLU A 63 0.46 14.55 10.48
CA GLU A 63 1.87 14.14 10.36
C GLU A 63 2.13 12.65 10.09
N TYR A 64 1.16 11.77 10.38
CA TYR A 64 1.30 10.32 10.15
C TYR A 64 0.72 9.83 8.81
N HIS A 65 0.24 10.74 7.96
CA HIS A 65 -0.47 10.45 6.71
C HIS A 65 0.00 11.30 5.52
N ASP A 66 1.11 12.03 5.66
CA ASP A 66 1.81 12.54 4.48
C ASP A 66 2.48 11.34 3.81
N LEU A 67 1.95 10.93 2.66
CA LEU A 67 2.60 9.98 1.76
C LEU A 67 3.93 10.54 1.26
#